data_AF-A0A662FW00-F1
#
_entry.id   AF-A0A662FW00-F1
#
_cell.length_a   1.000
_cell.length_b   1.000
_cell.length_c   1.000
_cell.angle_alpha   90.00
_cell.angle_beta   90.00
_cell.angle_gamma   90.00
#
_symmetry.space_group_name_H-M   'P 1'
#
loop_
_entity.id
_entity.type
_entity.pdbx_description
1 polymer ?
#
loop_
_entity_poly.entity_id
_entity_poly.type
_entity_poly.pdbx_seq_one_letter_code
_entity_poly.pdbx_strand_id
1 'polypeptide(L)' 'MSELGITVKKNEDFAEWYTQVVLKSGLADYAPVHGCIVFREYGYAIWEK' A
#
# COMPACT_ATOMS: atom_id res chain seq x y z
N MET A 1 20.12 -3.69 3.33
CA MET A 1 18.88 -4.45 3.59
C MET A 1 18.00 -4.33 2.36
N SER A 2 17.42 -5.42 1.85
CA SER A 2 16.66 -5.38 0.59
C SER A 2 15.48 -4.42 0.69
N GLU A 3 15.45 -3.40 -0.17
CA GLU A 3 14.40 -2.35 -0.20
C GLU A 3 13.01 -2.86 -0.57
N LEU A 4 12.91 -4.11 -1.05
CA LEU A 4 11.66 -4.77 -1.43
C LEU A 4 10.71 -5.06 -0.26
N GLY A 5 11.21 -5.20 0.97
CA GLY A 5 10.43 -5.59 2.15
C GLY A 5 9.79 -4.42 2.91
N ILE A 6 8.90 -4.72 3.86
CA ILE A 6 8.37 -3.72 4.81
C ILE A 6 9.45 -3.39 5.84
N THR A 7 9.72 -2.10 6.05
CA THR A 7 10.86 -1.64 6.90
C THR A 7 10.46 -1.32 8.34
N VAL A 8 9.18 -1.16 8.62
CA VAL A 8 8.64 -0.84 9.96
C VAL A 8 7.72 -1.94 10.46
N LYS A 9 7.65 -2.15 11.78
CA LYS A 9 6.69 -3.09 12.36
C LYS A 9 5.34 -2.41 12.57
N LYS A 10 4.27 -3.20 12.38
CA LYS A 10 2.88 -2.77 12.55
C LYS A 10 2.58 -2.14 13.93
N ASN A 11 3.22 -2.62 14.99
CA ASN A 11 3.02 -2.15 16.35
C ASN A 11 3.91 -0.95 16.73
N GLU A 12 4.93 -0.63 15.94
CA GLU A 12 5.85 0.48 16.17
C GLU A 12 5.38 1.73 15.42
N ASP A 13 5.05 1.58 14.12
CA ASP A 13 4.47 2.63 13.30
C ASP A 13 3.44 2.04 12.35
N PHE A 14 2.17 2.15 12.74
CA PHE A 14 1.07 1.59 11.95
C PHE A 14 0.85 2.34 10.64
N ALA A 15 1.04 3.67 10.62
CA ALA A 15 0.73 4.49 9.46
C ALA A 15 1.73 4.24 8.32
N GLU A 16 3.02 4.21 8.65
CA GLU A 16 4.07 3.88 7.69
C GLU A 16 3.99 2.40 7.27
N TRP A 17 3.70 1.49 8.21
CA TRP A 17 3.51 0.07 7.90
C TRP A 17 2.37 -0.13 6.89
N TYR A 18 1.23 0.51 7.12
CA TYR A 18 0.07 0.41 6.23
C TYR A 18 0.38 0.94 4.84
N THR A 19 1.02 2.10 4.75
CA THR A 19 1.41 2.72 3.49
C THR A 19 2.35 1.81 2.70
N GLN A 20 3.37 1.26 3.36
CA GLN A 20 4.29 0.33 2.70
C GLN A 20 3.61 -0.95 2.24
N VAL A 21 2.70 -1.51 3.04
CA VAL A 21 1.96 -2.72 2.64
C VAL A 21 1.14 -2.44 1.39
N VAL A 22 0.34 -1.38 1.38
CA VAL A 22 -0.56 -1.07 0.26
C VAL A 22 0.22 -0.80 -1.03
N LEU A 23 1.29 0.00 -0.95
CA LEU A 23 2.09 0.38 -2.12
C LEU A 23 2.97 -0.77 -2.61
N LYS A 24 3.75 -1.41 -1.72
CA LYS A 24 4.73 -2.43 -2.12
C LYS A 24 4.10 -3.75 -2.55
N SER A 25 2.88 -4.05 -2.09
CA SER A 25 2.13 -5.24 -2.55
C SER A 25 1.38 -5.00 -3.87
N GLY A 26 1.36 -3.77 -4.39
CA GLY A 26 0.64 -3.45 -5.61
C GLY A 26 -0.88 -3.50 -5.47
N LEU A 27 -1.41 -3.12 -4.29
CA LEU A 27 -2.85 -3.04 -4.06
C LEU A 27 -3.43 -1.71 -4.55
N ALA A 28 -2.75 -0.61 -4.25
CA ALA A 28 -3.11 0.73 -4.71
C ALA A 28 -1.88 1.64 -4.78
N ASP A 29 -2.00 2.71 -5.57
CA ASP A 29 -1.01 3.79 -5.70
C ASP A 29 -1.62 5.14 -5.35
N TYR A 30 -0.76 6.12 -5.07
CA TYR A 30 -1.19 7.51 -4.94
C TYR A 30 -1.59 8.10 -6.30
N ALA A 31 -2.74 8.76 -6.33
CA ALA A 31 -3.14 9.57 -7.46
C ALA A 31 -2.42 10.93 -7.44
N PRO A 32 -2.33 11.65 -8.58
CA PRO A 32 -1.79 13.00 -8.64
C PRO A 32 -2.66 14.05 -7.90
N VAL A 33 -3.86 13.65 -7.44
CA VAL A 33 -4.79 14.50 -6.68
C VAL A 33 -4.77 14.08 -5.22
N HIS A 34 -4.57 15.05 -4.33
CA HIS A 34 -4.57 14.80 -2.89
C HIS A 34 -5.89 14.18 -2.42
N GLY A 35 -5.77 13.15 -1.58
CA GLY A 35 -6.92 12.40 -1.06
C GLY A 35 -7.45 11.33 -2.00
N CYS A 36 -6.91 11.20 -3.21
CA CYS A 36 -7.29 10.15 -4.15
C CYS A 36 -6.23 9.03 -4.20
N ILE A 37 -6.69 7.79 -4.41
CA ILE A 37 -5.87 6.61 -4.64
C ILE A 37 -6.31 5.90 -5.92
N VAL A 38 -5.38 5.26 -6.59
CA VAL A 38 -5.62 4.42 -7.77
C VAL A 38 -5.56 2.97 -7.33
N PHE A 39 -6.66 2.22 -7.45
CA PHE A 39 -6.64 0.79 -7.21
C PHE A 39 -5.92 0.06 -8.35
N ARG A 40 -4.97 -0.80 -7.99
CA ARG A 40 -4.27 -1.69 -8.93
C ARG A 40 -5.01 -2.99 -9.11
N GLU A 41 -4.52 -3.84 -10.01
CA GLU A 41 -5.16 -5.10 -10.41
C GLU A 41 -5.49 -5.97 -9.19
N TYR A 42 -4.56 -6.12 -8.24
CA TYR A 42 -4.79 -6.91 -7.03
C TYR A 42 -5.79 -6.27 -6.06
N GLY A 43 -5.74 -4.94 -5.88
CA GLY A 43 -6.70 -4.25 -5.02
C GLY A 43 -8.11 -4.29 -5.58
N TYR A 44 -8.22 -4.10 -6.90
CA TYR A 44 -9.51 -4.15 -7.60
C TYR A 44 -10.11 -5.56 -7.61
N ALA A 45 -9.28 -6.60 -7.83
CA ALA A 45 -9.72 -7.99 -7.79
C ALA A 45 -10.24 -8.45 -6.41
N ILE A 46 -9.87 -7.77 -5.32
CA ILE A 46 -10.44 -8.00 -3.99
C ILE A 46 -11.78 -7.28 -3.86
N TRP A 47 -11.89 -6.05 -4.37
CA TRP A 47 -13.11 -5.23 -4.30
C TRP A 47 -14.28 -5.81 -5.11
N GLU A 48 -14.00 -6.43 -6.26
CA GLU A 48 -15.03 -7.03 -7.12
C GLU A 48 -15.61 -8.35 -6.60
N LYS A 49 -14.99 -8.96 -5.58
CA LYS A 49 -15.45 -10.21 -4.97
C LYS A 49 -16.42 -9.96 -3.83
#